data_AF-A0A533X5M8-F1
#
_entry.id   AF-A0A533X5M8-F1
#
_cell.length_a   1.000
_cell.length_b   1.000
_cell.length_c   1.000
_cell.angle_alpha   90.00
_cell.angle_beta   90.00
_cell.angle_gamma   90.00
#
_symmetry.space_group_name_H-M   'P 1'
#
loop_
_entity.id
_entity.type
_entity.pdbx_description
1 polymer ?
#
loop_
_entity_poly.entity_id
_entity_poly.type
_entity_poly.pdbx_seq_one_letter_code
_entity_poly.pdbx_strand_id
1 'polypeptide(L)'
;MAAGLAIVTTSIGIEGIEASHNQEVMIADDLPSLTTTVLRLLGNPQARIRLGTAARRLMEERYDWSRCLAPLETLYAELLPKRVVSW
;
A
#
# COMPACT_ATOMS: atom_id res chain seq x y z
N MET A 1 -5.64 1.80 -2.19
CA MET A 1 -4.63 0.70 -2.18
C MET A 1 -5.15 -0.41 -3.09
N ALA A 2 -4.78 -1.69 -3.01
CA ALA A 2 -4.92 -2.63 -4.14
C ALA A 2 -6.31 -2.69 -4.81
N ALA A 3 -7.42 -2.51 -4.10
CA ALA A 3 -8.76 -2.45 -4.71
C ALA A 3 -9.10 -1.15 -5.47
N GLY A 4 -8.19 -0.16 -5.52
CA GLY A 4 -8.42 1.13 -6.18
C GLY A 4 -9.39 2.07 -5.48
N LEU A 5 -9.66 1.86 -4.19
CA LEU A 5 -10.58 2.67 -3.40
C LEU A 5 -9.84 3.74 -2.59
N ALA A 6 -10.51 4.89 -2.40
CA ALA A 6 -10.08 5.91 -1.46
C ALA A 6 -10.16 5.41 -0.03
N ILE A 7 -9.16 5.75 0.78
CA ILE A 7 -9.02 5.27 2.16
C ILE A 7 -8.90 6.45 3.10
N VAL A 8 -9.58 6.34 4.24
CA VAL A 8 -9.37 7.16 5.43
C VAL A 8 -8.85 6.23 6.51
N THR A 9 -7.75 6.60 7.15
CA THR A 9 -7.05 5.77 8.14
C THR A 9 -6.42 6.67 9.20
N THR A 10 -5.93 6.08 10.29
CA THR A 10 -5.07 6.76 11.27
C THR A 10 -3.60 6.65 10.84
N SER A 11 -2.74 7.44 11.49
CA SER A 11 -1.28 7.36 11.35
C SER A 11 -0.76 5.97 11.71
N ILE A 12 -1.35 5.34 12.73
CA ILE A 12 -1.03 3.96 13.13
C ILE A 12 -1.52 2.96 12.07
N GLY A 13 -2.72 3.14 11.53
CA GLY A 13 -3.31 2.20 10.57
C GLY A 13 -2.60 2.13 9.22
N ILE A 14 -1.81 3.14 8.87
CA ILE A 14 -1.01 3.19 7.63
C ILE A 14 0.48 2.95 7.86
N GLU A 15 0.89 2.63 9.09
CA GLU A 15 2.29 2.38 9.41
C GLU A 15 2.88 1.26 8.52
N GLY A 16 4.11 1.45 8.06
CA GLY A 16 4.81 0.50 7.17
C GLY A 16 4.45 0.64 5.68
N ILE A 17 3.50 1.50 5.32
CA ILE A 17 3.19 1.85 3.94
C ILE A 17 3.72 3.26 3.65
N GLU A 18 4.50 3.40 2.57
CA GLU A 18 5.03 4.67 2.07
C GLU A 18 3.94 5.50 1.36
N ALA A 19 2.84 5.76 2.05
CA ALA A 19 1.72 6.57 1.58
C ALA A 19 1.68 7.91 2.32
N SER A 20 1.33 8.98 1.60
CA SER A 20 1.27 10.34 2.14
C SER A 20 -0.18 10.83 2.30
N HIS A 21 -0.42 11.61 3.35
CA HIS A 21 -1.69 12.29 3.56
C HIS A 21 -2.04 13.19 2.36
N ASN A 22 -3.29 13.10 1.89
CA ASN A 22 -3.85 13.81 0.74
C ASN A 22 -3.18 13.50 -0.62
N GLN A 23 -2.38 12.44 -0.71
CA GLN A 23 -1.81 11.94 -1.97
C GLN A 23 -2.41 10.57 -2.31
N GLU A 24 -2.12 9.53 -1.51
CA GLU A 24 -2.69 8.19 -1.67
C GLU A 24 -3.81 7.92 -0.65
N VAL A 25 -3.72 8.51 0.53
CA VAL A 25 -4.64 8.26 1.65
C VAL A 25 -5.04 9.55 2.34
N MET A 26 -6.15 9.53 3.08
CA MET A 26 -6.43 10.55 4.07
C MET A 26 -6.10 10.02 5.46
N ILE A 27 -5.25 10.75 6.18
CA ILE A 27 -4.89 10.43 7.57
C ILE A 27 -5.67 11.32 8.53
N ALA A 28 -6.33 10.71 9.52
CA ALA A 28 -7.10 11.37 10.57
C ALA A 28 -6.97 10.57 11.87
N ASP A 29 -6.42 11.17 12.93
CA ASP A 29 -6.03 10.47 14.16
C ASP A 29 -7.07 10.58 15.29
N ASP A 30 -8.16 11.30 15.06
CA ASP A 30 -9.26 11.47 16.00
C ASP A 30 -10.62 11.27 15.33
N LEU A 31 -11.62 10.94 16.14
CA LEU A 31 -12.97 10.64 15.64
C LEU A 31 -13.62 11.85 14.92
N PRO A 32 -13.55 13.09 15.42
CA PRO A 32 -14.02 14.27 14.69
C PRO A 32 -13.38 14.45 13.31
N SER A 33 -12.05 14.36 13.19
CA SER A 33 -11.35 14.54 11.92
C SER A 33 -11.61 13.40 10.95
N LEU A 34 -11.72 12.17 11.44
CA LEU A 34 -12.07 10.99 10.64
C LEU A 34 -13.48 11.15 10.06
N THR A 35 -14.47 11.48 10.91
CA THR A 35 -15.86 11.67 10.49
C THR A 35 -15.98 12.76 9.43
N THR A 36 -15.36 13.91 9.67
CA THR A 36 -15.35 15.05 8.75
C THR A 36 -14.74 14.66 7.40
N THR A 37 -13.63 13.92 7.43
CA THR A 37 -12.92 13.47 6.22
C THR A 37 -13.75 12.47 5.42
N VAL A 38 -14.40 11.51 6.08
CA VAL A 38 -15.29 10.54 5.45
C VAL A 38 -16.45 11.24 4.75
N LEU A 39 -17.15 12.15 5.45
CA LEU A 39 -18.27 12.90 4.87
C LEU A 39 -17.83 13.73 3.66
N ARG A 40 -16.67 14.41 3.75
CA ARG A 40 -16.09 15.16 2.63
C ARG A 40 -15.82 14.26 1.43
N LEU A 41 -15.28 13.08 1.64
CA LEU A 41 -15.01 12.14 0.55
C LEU A 41 -16.29 11.56 -0.04
N LEU A 42 -17.32 11.26 0.76
CA LEU A 42 -18.62 10.80 0.27
C LEU A 42 -19.27 11.84 -0.66
N GLY A 43 -19.14 13.13 -0.34
CA GLY A 43 -19.61 14.25 -1.16
C GLY A 43 -18.73 14.59 -2.37
N ASN A 44 -17.54 14.00 -2.51
CA ASN A 44 -16.59 14.36 -3.57
C ASN A 44 -16.08 13.12 -4.37
N PRO A 45 -16.82 12.69 -5.41
CA PRO A 45 -16.43 11.54 -6.23
C PRO A 45 -15.06 11.69 -6.91
N GLN A 46 -14.71 12.90 -7.36
CA GLN A 46 -13.42 13.15 -8.02
C GLN A 46 -12.24 12.94 -7.07
N ALA A 47 -12.36 13.40 -5.82
CA ALA A 47 -11.35 13.15 -4.80
C ALA A 47 -11.19 11.66 -4.51
N ARG A 48 -12.31 10.90 -4.48
CA ARG A 48 -12.25 9.44 -4.27
C ARG A 48 -11.51 8.74 -5.40
N ILE A 49 -11.82 9.09 -6.65
CA ILE A 49 -11.16 8.49 -7.83
C ILE A 49 -9.66 8.81 -7.81
N ARG A 50 -9.29 10.07 -7.55
CA ARG A 50 -7.89 10.50 -7.49
C ARG A 50 -7.10 9.71 -6.44
N LEU A 51 -7.59 9.67 -5.20
CA LEU A 51 -6.93 8.97 -4.10
C LEU A 51 -6.87 7.46 -4.36
N GLY A 52 -7.97 6.86 -4.80
CA GLY A 52 -8.03 5.43 -5.12
C GLY A 52 -7.03 5.02 -6.20
N THR A 53 -6.92 5.82 -7.26
CA THR A 53 -5.96 5.61 -8.36
C THR A 53 -4.52 5.74 -7.89
N ALA A 54 -4.19 6.82 -7.17
CA ALA A 54 -2.86 7.02 -6.61
C ALA A 54 -2.45 5.87 -5.68
N ALA A 55 -3.37 5.45 -4.82
CA ALA A 55 -3.11 4.37 -3.89
C ALA A 55 -3.03 2.99 -4.56
N ARG A 56 -3.71 2.75 -5.70
CA ARG A 56 -3.51 1.52 -6.49
C ARG A 56 -2.12 1.51 -7.12
N ARG A 57 -1.74 2.64 -7.73
CA ARG A 57 -0.44 2.81 -8.37
C ARG A 57 0.72 2.55 -7.39
N LEU A 58 0.63 3.08 -6.17
CA LEU A 58 1.63 2.81 -5.12
C LEU A 58 1.80 1.31 -4.87
N MET A 59 0.69 0.55 -4.81
CA MET A 59 0.76 -0.89 -4.57
C MET A 59 1.42 -1.63 -5.73
N GLU A 60 1.05 -1.30 -6.97
CA GLU A 60 1.63 -1.92 -8.17
C GLU A 60 3.12 -1.61 -8.33
N GLU A 61 3.54 -0.40 -7.95
CA GLU A 61 4.93 0.02 -8.11
C GLU A 61 5.85 -0.55 -7.03
N ARG A 62 5.38 -0.62 -5.76
CA ARG A 62 6.24 -0.92 -4.59
C ARG A 62 5.87 -2.16 -3.79
N TYR A 63 4.61 -2.57 -3.80
CA TYR A 63 4.09 -3.62 -2.91
C TYR A 63 3.54 -4.83 -3.69
N ASP A 64 3.91 -4.95 -4.97
CA ASP A 64 3.61 -6.12 -5.77
C ASP A 64 4.49 -7.30 -5.33
N TRP A 65 3.87 -8.46 -5.14
CA TRP A 65 4.55 -9.66 -4.61
C TRP A 65 5.70 -10.14 -5.48
N SER A 66 5.56 -10.07 -6.80
CA SER A 66 6.65 -10.48 -7.70
C SER A 66 7.89 -9.60 -7.53
N ARG A 67 7.70 -8.32 -7.19
CA ARG A 67 8.79 -7.37 -6.95
C ARG A 67 9.38 -7.52 -5.55
N CYS A 68 8.52 -7.59 -4.52
CA CYS A 68 8.97 -7.67 -3.13
C CYS A 68 9.73 -8.97 -2.84
N LEU A 69 9.36 -10.08 -3.49
CA LEU A 69 9.95 -11.39 -3.22
C LEU A 69 11.18 -11.71 -4.08
N ALA A 70 11.40 -11.01 -5.19
CA ALA A 70 12.55 -11.25 -6.07
C ALA A 70 13.92 -11.28 -5.33
N PRO A 71 14.20 -10.41 -4.34
CA PRO A 71 15.46 -10.48 -3.58
C PRO A 71 15.58 -11.74 -2.71
N LEU A 72 14.46 -12.32 -2.25
CA LEU A 72 14.47 -13.54 -1.45
C LEU A 72 14.88 -14.76 -2.27
N GLU A 73 14.51 -14.81 -3.56
CA GLU A 73 14.94 -15.89 -4.45
C GLU A 73 16.47 -15.93 -4.57
N THR A 74 17.10 -14.77 -4.77
CA THR A 74 18.56 -14.64 -4.78
C THR A 74 19.16 -15.07 -3.45
N LEU A 75 18.63 -14.57 -2.34
CA LEU A 75 19.10 -14.92 -1.00
C LEU A 75 19.02 -16.43 -0.74
N TYR A 76 17.91 -17.07 -1.10
CA TYR A 76 17.75 -18.52 -0.94
C TYR A 76 18.70 -19.30 -1.85
N ALA A 77 18.94 -18.85 -3.08
CA ALA A 77 19.92 -19.48 -3.97
C ALA A 77 21.36 -19.40 -3.41
N GLU A 78 21.71 -18.33 -2.70
CA GLU A 78 23.01 -18.17 -2.04
C GLU A 78 23.15 -19.05 -0.78
N LEU A 79 22.08 -19.21 -0.01
CA LEU A 79 22.10 -19.95 1.25
C LEU A 79 21.91 -21.46 1.07
N LEU A 80 21.24 -21.90 0.01
CA LEU A 80 21.02 -23.32 -0.23
C LEU A 80 22.32 -23.98 -0.74
N PRO A 81 22.74 -25.10 -0.14
CA PRO A 81 23.90 -25.84 -0.64
C PRO A 81 23.60 -26.31 -2.06
N LYS A 82 24.56 -26.09 -2.98
CA LYS A 82 24.47 -26.63 -4.34
C LYS A 82 24.35 -28.15 -4.24
N ARG A 83 23.17 -28.69 -4.56
CA ARG A 83 22.98 -30.15 -4.63
C ARG A 83 23.97 -30.71 -5.65
N VAL A 84 25.00 -31.39 -5.17
CA VAL A 84 25.81 -32.29 -5.99
C VAL A 84 24.92 -33.49 -6.27
N VAL A 85 24.26 -33.47 -7.43
CA VAL A 85 23.56 -34.67 -7.92
C VAL A 85 24.64 -35.55 -8.55
N SER A 86 25.19 -36.48 -7.78
CA SER A 86 25.98 -37.59 -8.29
C SER A 86 25.04 -38.72 -8.70
N TRP A 87 24.98 -39.02 -9.99
CA TRP A 87 24.61 -40.34 -10.50
C TRP A 87 25.87 -41.01 -11.05
#